data_AF-A0A3D9H1G4-F1
#
_entry.id   AF-A0A3D9H1G4-F1
#
_cell.length_a   1.000
_cell.length_b   1.000
_cell.length_c   1.000
_cell.angle_alpha   90.00
_cell.angle_beta   90.00
_cell.angle_gamma   90.00
#
_symmetry.space_group_name_H-M   'P 1'
#
loop_
_entity.id
_entity.type
_entity.pdbx_description
1 polymer ?
#
loop_
_entity_poly.entity_id
_entity_poly.type
_entity_poly.pdbx_seq_one_letter_code
_entity_poly.pdbx_strand_id
1 'polypeptide(L)'
;MAKKTKANKAAPKSASKSASKSAAEKRMEELMPKSQMEGAASDLAQKLEAAGKVDEAALMRGIEEAQAKAAEQAKAAANAGEGQPQMTISAVLGEIAWMMSMSPTHRYFFLADMEWLVMTPVMLNQFRIYRDDNGKPAGLVLWASVSEEVEKRLESGATRLAPQDWKSGDRLWVVDVVDLMGGKANQMMLDMKKVIFKDKTFKFHVTTSEGKREIQEV
;
A
#
# COMPACT_ATOMS: atom_id res chain seq x y z
N MET A 1 -15.89 45.18 47.06
CA MET A 1 -15.76 43.70 47.21
C MET A 1 -14.28 43.36 47.19
N ALA A 2 -13.72 43.00 48.35
CA ALA A 2 -12.29 42.80 48.53
C ALA A 2 -12.01 41.60 49.46
N LYS A 3 -10.85 41.00 49.22
CA LYS A 3 -10.04 40.09 50.07
C LYS A 3 -10.27 38.58 49.96
N LYS A 4 -9.30 37.97 49.25
CA LYS A 4 -8.51 36.77 49.62
C LYS A 4 -8.53 36.47 51.12
N THR A 5 -8.47 35.20 51.51
CA THR A 5 -7.24 34.55 52.04
C THR A 5 -7.59 33.20 52.69
N LYS A 6 -6.84 32.17 52.29
CA LYS A 6 -6.79 30.82 52.88
C LYS A 6 -6.51 30.85 54.39
N ALA A 7 -7.30 30.09 55.13
CA ALA A 7 -7.03 29.59 56.48
C ALA A 7 -7.20 28.06 56.39
N ASN A 8 -6.49 27.18 57.10
CA ASN A 8 -5.38 27.31 58.03
C ASN A 8 -4.72 25.92 58.09
N LYS A 9 -3.42 25.88 58.37
CA LYS A 9 -2.59 24.68 58.54
C LYS A 9 -2.71 24.21 59.99
N ALA A 10 -3.00 22.94 60.23
CA ALA A 10 -2.72 22.31 61.52
C ALA A 10 -2.53 20.79 61.33
N ALA A 11 -1.29 20.34 61.53
CA ALA A 11 -1.00 18.99 62.00
C ALA A 11 -0.74 19.09 63.51
N PRO A 12 -1.07 18.04 64.29
CA PRO A 12 -0.06 17.54 65.21
C PRO A 12 0.06 16.01 65.24
N LYS A 13 1.19 15.62 65.82
CA LYS A 13 1.87 14.32 65.79
C LYS A 13 1.23 13.24 66.70
N SER A 14 1.55 11.99 66.35
CA SER A 14 1.98 10.89 67.25
C SER A 14 1.01 10.39 68.35
N ALA A 15 0.50 9.16 68.18
CA ALA A 15 0.47 8.16 69.26
C ALA A 15 0.17 6.76 68.70
N SER A 16 1.07 5.81 68.95
CA SER A 16 0.84 4.39 68.77
C SER A 16 -0.29 3.89 69.68
N LYS A 17 -1.17 3.02 69.17
CA LYS A 17 -1.83 1.99 69.98
C LYS A 17 -2.37 0.88 69.08
N SER A 18 -1.63 -0.24 69.06
CA SER A 18 -2.13 -1.63 69.00
C SER A 18 -3.60 -1.79 68.59
N ALA A 19 -3.85 -1.93 67.29
CA ALA A 19 -5.09 -2.53 66.79
C ALA A 19 -4.84 -4.04 66.63
N SER A 20 -5.54 -4.84 67.41
CA SER A 20 -5.59 -6.30 67.25
C SER A 20 -5.99 -6.64 65.81
N LYS A 21 -5.20 -7.48 65.12
CA LYS A 21 -5.49 -7.97 63.76
C LYS A 21 -6.92 -8.50 63.65
N SER A 22 -7.58 -8.17 62.55
CA SER A 22 -8.97 -8.56 62.25
C SER A 22 -9.12 -10.07 62.13
N ALA A 23 -10.29 -10.60 62.47
CA ALA A 23 -10.63 -12.02 62.28
C ALA A 23 -10.45 -12.48 60.82
N ALA A 24 -10.55 -11.56 59.84
CA ALA A 24 -10.27 -11.84 58.43
C ALA A 24 -8.76 -12.00 58.15
N GLU A 25 -7.90 -11.20 58.78
CA GLU A 25 -6.43 -11.32 58.63
C GLU A 25 -5.90 -12.59 59.30
N LYS A 26 -6.46 -12.98 60.45
CA LYS A 26 -6.12 -14.27 61.08
C LYS A 26 -6.54 -15.46 60.22
N ARG A 27 -7.73 -15.40 59.61
CA ARG A 27 -8.25 -16.47 58.74
C ARG A 27 -7.51 -16.55 57.40
N MET A 28 -6.98 -15.42 56.92
CA MET A 28 -6.17 -15.34 55.70
C MET A 28 -4.73 -15.84 55.91
N GLU A 29 -4.13 -15.61 57.09
CA GLU A 29 -2.82 -16.15 57.45
C GLU A 29 -2.88 -17.65 57.83
N GLU A 30 -4.07 -18.15 58.22
CA GLU A 30 -4.35 -19.58 58.45
C GLU A 30 -4.61 -20.37 57.15
N LEU A 31 -5.11 -19.70 56.10
CA LEU A 31 -5.38 -20.32 54.79
C LEU A 31 -4.17 -20.33 53.83
N MET A 32 -3.10 -19.58 54.11
CA MET A 32 -1.89 -19.55 53.29
C MET A 32 -0.63 -19.41 54.16
N PRO A 33 0.05 -20.50 54.54
CA PRO A 33 1.29 -20.42 55.30
C PRO A 33 2.35 -19.64 54.50
N LYS A 34 3.15 -18.81 55.16
CA LYS A 34 4.20 -17.96 54.54
C LYS A 34 5.15 -18.70 53.60
N SER A 35 5.36 -20.00 53.79
CA SER A 35 6.13 -20.86 52.88
C SER A 35 5.55 -20.96 51.47
N GLN A 36 4.23 -20.82 51.31
CA GLN A 36 3.56 -20.83 50.00
C GLN A 36 3.63 -19.47 49.26
N MET A 37 3.82 -18.36 49.97
CA MET A 37 4.07 -17.05 49.33
C MET A 37 5.51 -16.92 48.80
N GLU A 38 6.51 -17.43 49.51
CA GLU A 38 7.90 -17.48 49.00
C GLU A 38 8.06 -18.43 47.82
N GLY A 39 7.38 -19.58 47.86
CA GLY A 39 7.37 -20.55 46.75
C GLY A 39 6.73 -19.96 45.49
N ALA A 40 5.57 -19.32 45.59
CA ALA A 40 4.89 -18.73 44.43
C ALA A 40 5.65 -17.53 43.83
N ALA A 41 6.32 -16.72 44.65
CA ALA A 41 7.15 -15.63 44.18
C ALA A 41 8.44 -16.13 43.50
N SER A 42 9.07 -17.18 44.04
CA SER A 42 10.24 -17.85 43.43
C SER A 42 9.88 -18.52 42.11
N ASP A 43 8.71 -19.15 42.04
CA ASP A 43 8.22 -19.86 40.85
C ASP A 43 7.80 -18.88 39.73
N LEU A 44 7.26 -17.71 40.10
CA LEU A 44 7.00 -16.62 39.17
C LEU A 44 8.30 -15.95 38.69
N ALA A 45 9.30 -15.78 39.57
CA ALA A 45 10.61 -15.27 39.21
C ALA A 45 11.37 -16.23 38.28
N GLN A 46 11.33 -17.55 38.55
CA GLN A 46 11.89 -18.58 37.66
C GLN A 46 11.17 -18.65 36.31
N LYS A 47 9.84 -18.47 36.29
CA LYS A 47 9.07 -18.41 35.03
C LYS A 47 9.35 -17.15 34.21
N LEU A 48 9.59 -16.01 34.86
CA LEU A 48 10.02 -14.77 34.20
C LEU A 48 11.47 -14.86 33.68
N GLU A 49 12.37 -15.53 34.41
CA GLU A 49 13.74 -15.79 33.98
C GLU A 49 13.81 -16.81 32.84
N ALA A 50 12.94 -17.83 32.85
CA ALA A 50 12.78 -18.80 31.76
C ALA A 50 12.13 -18.19 30.51
N ALA A 51 11.23 -17.21 30.66
CA ALA A 51 10.63 -16.46 29.55
C ALA A 51 11.53 -15.33 29.00
N GLY A 52 12.61 -14.99 29.72
CA GLY A 52 13.48 -13.85 29.43
C GLY A 52 14.68 -14.11 28.51
N LYS A 53 14.85 -15.32 27.96
CA LYS A 53 15.87 -15.60 26.94
C LYS A 53 15.24 -15.69 25.56
N VAL A 54 14.70 -14.57 25.09
CA VAL A 54 14.69 -14.35 23.65
C VAL A 54 16.15 -14.21 23.27
N ASP A 55 16.71 -15.22 22.58
CA ASP A 55 18.07 -15.14 22.06
C ASP A 55 18.11 -13.94 21.10
N GLU A 56 18.65 -12.83 21.60
CA GLU A 56 18.73 -11.56 20.90
C GLU A 56 19.50 -11.72 19.59
N ALA A 57 20.47 -12.65 19.54
CA ALA A 57 21.18 -12.99 18.32
C ALA A 57 20.31 -13.78 17.34
N ALA A 58 19.39 -14.63 17.80
CA ALA A 58 18.43 -15.32 16.94
C ALA A 58 17.34 -14.37 16.42
N LEU A 59 16.88 -13.42 17.24
CA LEU A 59 15.94 -12.39 16.81
C LEU A 59 16.57 -11.44 15.79
N MET A 60 17.79 -10.97 16.04
CA MET A 60 18.52 -10.11 15.12
C MET A 60 18.82 -10.82 13.80
N ARG A 61 19.19 -12.12 13.84
CA ARG A 61 19.37 -12.94 12.63
C ARG A 61 18.05 -13.11 11.87
N GLY A 62 16.93 -13.33 12.56
CA GLY A 62 15.61 -13.41 11.94
C GLY A 62 15.17 -12.09 11.28
N ILE A 63 15.51 -10.95 11.88
CA ILE A 63 15.26 -9.61 11.30
C ILE A 63 16.16 -9.39 10.08
N GLU A 64 17.44 -9.76 10.16
CA GLU A 64 18.39 -9.60 9.06
C GLU A 64 18.05 -10.53 7.88
N GLU A 65 17.64 -11.77 8.13
CA GLU A 65 17.13 -12.70 7.12
C GLU A 65 15.81 -12.22 6.49
N ALA A 66 14.90 -11.63 7.29
CA ALA A 66 13.67 -11.05 6.79
C ALA A 66 13.94 -9.80 5.95
N GLN A 67 14.89 -8.95 6.36
CA GLN A 67 15.33 -7.78 5.61
C GLN A 67 16.08 -8.17 4.33
N ALA A 68 16.92 -9.21 4.36
CA ALA A 68 17.61 -9.74 3.20
C ALA A 68 16.61 -10.32 2.18
N LYS A 69 15.61 -11.09 2.63
CA LYS A 69 14.53 -11.60 1.76
C LYS A 69 13.67 -10.46 1.22
N ALA A 70 13.35 -9.44 2.02
CA ALA A 70 12.61 -8.28 1.55
C ALA A 70 13.43 -7.46 0.53
N ALA A 71 14.74 -7.33 0.71
CA ALA A 71 15.64 -6.66 -0.22
C ALA A 71 15.85 -7.47 -1.52
N GLU A 72 15.89 -8.79 -1.43
CA GLU A 72 15.95 -9.69 -2.58
C GLU A 72 14.64 -9.66 -3.38
N GLN A 73 13.49 -9.67 -2.70
CA GLN A 73 12.18 -9.49 -3.33
C GLN A 73 12.02 -8.10 -3.94
N ALA A 74 12.54 -7.05 -3.30
CA ALA A 74 12.56 -5.69 -3.84
C ALA A 74 13.48 -5.58 -5.07
N LYS A 75 14.64 -6.26 -5.07
CA LYS A 75 15.51 -6.36 -6.25
C LYS A 75 14.89 -7.21 -7.36
N ALA A 76 14.20 -8.30 -7.03
CA ALA A 76 13.50 -9.13 -8.01
C ALA A 76 12.34 -8.36 -8.66
N ALA A 77 11.63 -7.52 -7.89
CA ALA A 77 10.62 -6.61 -8.42
C ALA A 77 11.21 -5.49 -9.28
N ALA A 78 12.39 -4.96 -8.91
CA ALA A 78 13.12 -3.97 -9.71
C ALA A 78 13.68 -4.56 -11.03
N ASN A 79 14.01 -5.86 -11.03
CA ASN A 79 14.55 -6.57 -12.21
C ASN A 79 13.46 -7.17 -13.11
N ALA A 80 12.19 -7.19 -12.70
CA ALA A 80 11.07 -7.64 -13.53
C ALA A 80 10.68 -6.62 -14.62
N GLY A 81 11.24 -5.40 -14.58
CA GLY A 81 11.14 -4.38 -15.62
C GLY A 81 12.42 -4.32 -16.46
N GLU A 82 12.73 -5.38 -17.20
CA GLU A 82 13.86 -5.37 -18.13
C GLU A 82 13.65 -4.28 -19.21
N GLY A 83 14.47 -3.22 -19.18
CA GLY A 83 14.73 -2.38 -20.34
C GLY A 83 14.40 -0.88 -20.24
N GLN A 84 13.86 -0.36 -19.14
CA GLN A 84 13.69 1.09 -18.99
C GLN A 84 14.84 1.71 -18.17
N PRO A 85 15.51 2.78 -18.65
CA PRO A 85 16.36 3.61 -17.81
C PRO A 85 15.59 3.97 -16.54
N GLN A 86 16.27 4.04 -15.39
CA GLN A 86 15.65 4.45 -14.11
C GLN A 86 15.22 5.92 -14.20
N MET A 87 14.11 6.17 -14.90
CA MET A 87 13.53 7.48 -15.13
C MET A 87 12.86 7.95 -13.84
N THR A 88 13.05 9.21 -13.49
CA THR A 88 12.29 9.78 -12.38
C THR A 88 10.81 9.82 -12.74
N ILE A 89 9.93 9.82 -11.74
CA ILE A 89 8.48 10.01 -11.95
C ILE A 89 8.24 11.29 -12.76
N SER A 90 8.97 12.37 -12.48
CA SER A 90 8.90 13.62 -13.23
C SER A 90 9.26 13.45 -14.70
N ALA A 91 10.26 12.63 -15.04
CA ALA A 91 10.64 12.37 -16.42
C ALA A 91 9.58 11.56 -17.15
N VAL A 92 9.01 10.51 -16.51
CA VAL A 92 7.91 9.71 -17.07
C VAL A 92 6.67 10.58 -17.30
N LEU A 93 6.27 11.37 -16.31
CA LEU A 93 5.14 12.29 -16.44
C LEU A 93 5.38 13.33 -17.55
N GLY A 94 6.61 13.83 -17.68
CA GLY A 94 7.00 14.74 -18.77
C GLY A 94 6.85 14.10 -20.15
N GLU A 95 7.30 12.85 -20.33
CA GLU A 95 7.12 12.11 -21.59
C GLU A 95 5.64 11.87 -21.89
N ILE A 96 4.85 11.45 -20.90
CA ILE A 96 3.40 11.22 -21.07
C ILE A 96 2.68 12.52 -21.41
N ALA A 97 2.99 13.62 -20.70
CA ALA A 97 2.42 14.93 -20.98
C ALA A 97 2.73 15.42 -22.39
N TRP A 98 3.98 15.24 -22.81
CA TRP A 98 4.39 15.57 -24.16
C TRP A 98 3.62 14.73 -25.20
N MET A 99 3.50 13.41 -25.02
CA MET A 99 2.72 12.56 -25.93
C MET A 99 1.24 12.97 -25.98
N MET A 100 0.61 13.21 -24.82
CA MET A 100 -0.78 13.64 -24.75
C MET A 100 -1.00 15.00 -25.43
N SER A 101 -0.04 15.92 -25.36
CA SER A 101 -0.11 17.21 -26.06
C SER A 101 -0.11 17.09 -27.59
N MET A 102 0.49 16.02 -28.12
CA MET A 102 0.55 15.72 -29.55
C MET A 102 -0.65 14.89 -30.04
N SER A 103 -1.33 14.19 -29.13
CA SER A 103 -2.48 13.36 -29.45
C SER A 103 -3.76 14.20 -29.63
N PRO A 104 -4.47 14.12 -30.78
CA PRO A 104 -5.70 14.89 -30.99
C PRO A 104 -6.79 14.64 -29.95
N THR A 105 -6.85 13.44 -29.38
CA THR A 105 -7.85 13.05 -28.37
C THR A 105 -7.51 13.55 -26.98
N HIS A 106 -6.25 13.89 -26.70
CA HIS A 106 -5.78 14.25 -25.35
C HIS A 106 -5.25 15.69 -25.23
N ARG A 107 -4.92 16.36 -26.34
CA ARG A 107 -4.30 17.71 -26.35
C ARG A 107 -5.09 18.81 -25.63
N TYR A 108 -6.37 18.57 -25.34
CA TYR A 108 -7.27 19.51 -24.65
C TYR A 108 -7.58 19.11 -23.20
N PHE A 109 -6.93 18.08 -22.66
CA PHE A 109 -7.12 17.70 -21.27
C PHE A 109 -6.57 18.79 -20.35
N PHE A 110 -7.32 19.10 -19.29
CA PHE A 110 -6.78 19.96 -18.25
C PHE A 110 -5.71 19.20 -17.48
N LEU A 111 -4.81 19.94 -16.81
CA LEU A 111 -3.78 19.33 -15.99
C LEU A 111 -4.37 18.41 -14.90
N ALA A 112 -5.54 18.77 -14.36
CA ALA A 112 -6.26 17.93 -13.40
C ALA A 112 -6.78 16.61 -14.02
N ASP A 113 -7.24 16.62 -15.27
CA ASP A 113 -7.67 15.39 -15.96
C ASP A 113 -6.48 14.48 -16.22
N MET A 114 -5.36 15.06 -16.63
CA MET A 114 -4.09 14.35 -16.80
C MET A 114 -3.59 13.75 -15.49
N GLU A 115 -3.59 14.52 -14.41
CA GLU A 115 -3.20 14.03 -13.08
C GLU A 115 -4.06 12.82 -12.69
N TRP A 116 -5.38 12.93 -12.81
CA TRP A 116 -6.30 11.84 -12.48
C TRP A 116 -6.02 10.57 -13.30
N LEU A 117 -5.82 10.72 -14.60
CA LEU A 117 -5.62 9.59 -15.52
C LEU A 117 -4.23 8.96 -15.37
N VAL A 118 -3.19 9.76 -15.17
CA VAL A 118 -1.79 9.33 -15.32
C VAL A 118 -1.09 9.09 -13.98
N MET A 119 -1.42 9.83 -12.93
CA MET A 119 -0.67 9.75 -11.67
C MET A 119 -0.75 8.35 -11.05
N THR A 120 -1.95 7.80 -10.94
CA THR A 120 -2.16 6.47 -10.33
C THR A 120 -1.44 5.35 -11.09
N PRO A 121 -1.61 5.17 -12.42
CA PRO A 121 -0.92 4.11 -13.14
C PRO A 121 0.60 4.28 -13.12
N VAL A 122 1.13 5.51 -13.15
CA VAL A 122 2.58 5.71 -13.05
C VAL A 122 3.11 5.25 -11.69
N MET A 123 2.44 5.61 -10.59
CA MET A 123 2.82 5.15 -9.24
C MET A 123 2.71 3.64 -9.07
N LEU A 124 1.74 3.01 -9.74
CA LEU A 124 1.54 1.56 -9.70
C LEU A 124 2.41 0.80 -10.72
N ASN A 125 3.22 1.50 -11.51
CA ASN A 125 3.96 0.94 -12.65
C ASN A 125 3.05 0.17 -13.63
N GLN A 126 1.81 0.65 -13.79
CA GLN A 126 0.78 0.12 -14.69
C GLN A 126 0.69 0.92 -15.98
N PHE A 127 1.85 1.18 -16.60
CA PHE A 127 1.95 1.87 -17.87
C PHE A 127 3.09 1.30 -18.71
N ARG A 128 3.02 1.50 -20.03
CA ARG A 128 4.11 1.19 -20.94
C ARG A 128 4.26 2.26 -22.00
N ILE A 129 5.48 2.77 -22.15
CA ILE A 129 5.86 3.69 -23.22
C ILE A 129 6.54 2.88 -24.33
N TYR A 130 6.00 2.99 -25.53
CA TYR A 130 6.59 2.47 -26.76
C TYR A 130 7.44 3.56 -27.39
N ARG A 131 8.62 3.19 -27.87
CA ARG A 131 9.58 4.11 -28.49
C ARG A 131 9.74 3.79 -29.97
N ASP A 132 10.01 4.83 -30.77
CA ASP A 132 10.38 4.68 -32.18
C ASP A 132 11.83 4.18 -32.33
N ASP A 133 12.26 3.99 -33.58
CA ASP A 133 13.62 3.56 -33.91
C ASP A 133 14.71 4.54 -33.44
N ASN A 134 14.34 5.80 -33.15
CA ASN A 134 15.23 6.84 -32.63
C ASN A 134 15.18 6.96 -31.10
N GLY A 135 14.43 6.07 -30.42
CA GLY A 135 14.27 6.07 -28.97
C GLY A 135 13.30 7.13 -28.42
N LYS A 136 12.55 7.83 -29.28
CA LYS A 136 11.56 8.83 -28.86
C LYS A 136 10.24 8.17 -28.48
N PRO A 137 9.50 8.66 -27.47
CA PRO A 137 8.17 8.15 -27.16
C PRO A 137 7.24 8.27 -28.38
N ALA A 138 6.61 7.16 -28.76
CA ALA A 138 5.73 7.06 -29.92
C ALA A 138 4.36 6.47 -29.56
N GLY A 139 4.27 5.76 -28.43
CA GLY A 139 3.00 5.26 -27.92
C GLY A 139 2.99 5.10 -26.42
N LEU A 140 1.80 5.09 -25.84
CA LEU A 140 1.54 4.88 -24.43
C LEU A 140 0.37 3.92 -24.28
N VAL A 141 0.49 3.00 -23.33
CA VAL A 141 -0.63 2.19 -22.85
C VAL A 141 -0.72 2.31 -21.34
N LEU A 142 -1.90 2.64 -20.83
CA LEU A 142 -2.24 2.63 -19.41
C LEU A 142 -3.20 1.48 -19.14
N TRP A 143 -2.96 0.71 -18.07
CA TRP A 143 -3.86 -0.40 -17.72
C TRP A 143 -4.20 -0.44 -16.23
N ALA A 144 -5.27 -1.18 -15.94
CA ALA A 144 -5.75 -1.46 -14.60
C ALA A 144 -5.98 -2.96 -14.41
N SER A 145 -5.88 -3.40 -13.16
CA SER A 145 -6.33 -4.72 -12.71
C SER A 145 -7.51 -4.51 -11.77
N VAL A 146 -8.71 -4.76 -12.26
CA VAL A 146 -9.96 -4.28 -11.66
C VAL A 146 -10.80 -5.43 -11.10
N SER A 147 -11.63 -5.11 -10.12
CA SER A 147 -12.66 -6.03 -9.62
C SER A 147 -13.78 -6.19 -10.65
N GLU A 148 -14.62 -7.23 -10.48
CA GLU A 148 -15.81 -7.43 -11.32
C GLU A 148 -16.78 -6.24 -11.28
N GLU A 149 -16.93 -5.59 -10.12
CA GLU A 149 -17.80 -4.42 -9.99
C GLU A 149 -17.29 -3.23 -10.82
N VAL A 150 -15.97 -2.97 -10.75
CA VAL A 150 -15.33 -1.90 -11.51
C VAL A 150 -15.37 -2.23 -13.01
N GLU A 151 -15.15 -3.49 -13.39
CA GLU A 151 -15.25 -3.91 -14.79
C GLU A 151 -16.65 -3.64 -15.36
N LYS A 152 -17.73 -4.03 -14.69
CA LYS A 152 -19.11 -3.74 -15.13
C LYS A 152 -19.36 -2.25 -15.31
N ARG A 153 -18.73 -1.41 -14.48
CA ARG A 153 -18.81 0.05 -14.60
C ARG A 153 -18.08 0.55 -15.84
N LEU A 154 -16.90 0.00 -16.12
CA LEU A 154 -16.16 0.29 -17.35
C LEU A 154 -16.96 -0.16 -18.57
N GLU A 155 -17.52 -1.36 -18.57
CA GLU A 155 -18.35 -1.90 -19.65
C GLU A 155 -19.60 -1.03 -19.94
N SER A 156 -20.15 -0.37 -18.92
CA SER A 156 -21.27 0.56 -19.10
C SER A 156 -20.85 1.97 -19.58
N GLY A 157 -19.56 2.16 -19.87
CA GLY A 157 -19.02 3.37 -20.49
C GLY A 157 -18.32 4.33 -19.54
N ALA A 158 -18.09 3.95 -18.28
CA ALA A 158 -17.29 4.77 -17.37
C ALA A 158 -15.88 4.99 -17.93
N THR A 159 -15.40 6.23 -17.87
CA THR A 159 -14.08 6.63 -18.39
C THR A 159 -13.08 6.96 -17.30
N ARG A 160 -13.52 7.13 -16.06
CA ARG A 160 -12.68 7.51 -14.93
C ARG A 160 -12.68 6.42 -13.86
N LEU A 161 -11.49 6.03 -13.45
CA LEU A 161 -11.26 5.13 -12.32
C LEU A 161 -10.78 5.95 -11.12
N ALA A 162 -11.31 5.66 -9.94
CA ALA A 162 -10.75 6.19 -8.70
C ALA A 162 -9.41 5.52 -8.40
N PRO A 163 -8.49 6.14 -7.63
CA PRO A 163 -7.16 5.57 -7.38
C PRO A 163 -7.17 4.11 -6.87
N GLN A 164 -8.09 3.77 -5.98
CA GLN A 164 -8.24 2.41 -5.45
C GLN A 164 -8.73 1.39 -6.48
N ASP A 165 -9.41 1.84 -7.54
CA ASP A 165 -9.98 0.95 -8.54
C ASP A 165 -8.91 0.36 -9.48
N TRP A 166 -7.79 1.07 -9.67
CA TRP A 166 -6.72 0.68 -10.62
C TRP A 166 -6.06 -0.68 -10.32
N LYS A 167 -6.12 -1.12 -9.05
CA LYS A 167 -5.59 -2.40 -8.57
C LYS A 167 -6.57 -3.07 -7.61
N SER A 168 -7.85 -3.08 -7.98
CA SER A 168 -8.94 -3.60 -7.16
C SER A 168 -9.24 -5.09 -7.37
N GLY A 169 -8.64 -5.74 -8.38
CA GLY A 169 -8.90 -7.15 -8.67
C GLY A 169 -7.94 -7.75 -9.68
N ASP A 170 -8.40 -8.77 -10.40
CA ASP A 170 -7.62 -9.58 -11.33
C ASP A 170 -8.04 -9.46 -12.80
N ARG A 171 -9.12 -8.72 -13.10
CA ARG A 171 -9.60 -8.49 -14.47
C ARG A 171 -8.78 -7.40 -15.12
N LEU A 172 -8.14 -7.71 -16.25
CA LEU A 172 -7.23 -6.78 -16.91
C LEU A 172 -7.99 -5.86 -17.86
N TRP A 173 -7.75 -4.56 -17.73
CA TRP A 173 -8.38 -3.55 -18.57
C TRP A 173 -7.36 -2.54 -19.06
N VAL A 174 -7.29 -2.31 -20.37
CA VAL A 174 -6.54 -1.18 -20.93
C VAL A 174 -7.43 0.07 -20.89
N VAL A 175 -7.01 1.03 -20.08
CA VAL A 175 -7.79 2.23 -19.74
C VAL A 175 -7.63 3.31 -20.80
N ASP A 176 -6.40 3.49 -21.28
CA ASP A 176 -6.09 4.49 -22.29
C ASP A 176 -4.91 4.07 -23.17
N VAL A 177 -4.94 4.54 -24.42
CA VAL A 177 -3.93 4.28 -25.44
C VAL A 177 -3.65 5.56 -26.21
N VAL A 178 -2.38 5.95 -26.25
CA VAL A 178 -1.89 7.03 -27.10
C VAL A 178 -1.02 6.42 -28.20
N ASP A 179 -1.36 6.72 -29.45
CA ASP A 179 -0.59 6.33 -30.63
C ASP A 179 -0.27 7.58 -31.45
N LEU A 180 0.98 8.04 -31.40
CA LEU A 180 1.38 9.26 -32.11
C LEU A 180 1.61 9.05 -33.61
N MET A 181 1.91 7.82 -34.02
CA MET A 181 2.19 7.48 -35.43
C MET A 181 0.90 7.13 -36.19
N GLY A 182 -0.13 6.71 -35.46
CA GLY A 182 -1.37 6.22 -36.03
C GLY A 182 -1.21 4.80 -36.58
N GLY A 183 -2.22 3.96 -36.36
CA GLY A 183 -2.27 2.60 -36.89
C GLY A 183 -1.35 1.58 -36.19
N LYS A 184 -0.71 1.94 -35.08
CA LYS A 184 0.09 1.05 -34.23
C LYS A 184 -0.65 0.57 -32.99
N ALA A 185 -1.79 1.14 -32.64
CA ALA A 185 -2.63 0.73 -31.51
C ALA A 185 -2.85 -0.80 -31.42
N ASN A 186 -3.24 -1.44 -32.53
CA ASN A 186 -3.46 -2.90 -32.56
C ASN A 186 -2.19 -3.69 -32.25
N GLN A 187 -1.04 -3.25 -32.78
CA GLN A 187 0.25 -3.88 -32.52
C GLN A 187 0.66 -3.73 -31.05
N MET A 188 0.37 -2.58 -30.44
CA MET A 188 0.59 -2.35 -29.01
C MET A 188 -0.27 -3.29 -28.16
N MET A 189 -1.54 -3.52 -28.53
CA MET A 189 -2.40 -4.47 -27.80
C MET A 189 -1.89 -5.91 -27.90
N LEU A 190 -1.42 -6.34 -29.08
CA LEU A 190 -0.79 -7.66 -29.25
C LEU A 190 0.49 -7.80 -28.42
N ASP A 191 1.31 -6.76 -28.36
CA ASP A 191 2.50 -6.75 -27.52
C ASP A 191 2.16 -6.77 -26.03
N MET A 192 1.14 -6.03 -25.60
CA MET A 192 0.61 -6.07 -24.23
C MET A 192 0.18 -7.48 -23.85
N LYS A 193 -0.58 -8.17 -24.71
CA LYS A 193 -1.00 -9.56 -24.48
C LYS A 193 0.19 -10.47 -24.21
N LYS A 194 1.20 -10.38 -25.06
CA LYS A 194 2.37 -11.26 -25.04
C LYS A 194 3.32 -10.95 -23.88
N VAL A 195 3.66 -9.67 -23.68
CA VAL A 195 4.77 -9.25 -22.83
C VAL A 195 4.29 -8.91 -21.42
N ILE A 196 3.21 -8.14 -21.29
CA ILE A 196 2.74 -7.64 -19.98
C ILE A 196 1.75 -8.61 -19.35
N PHE A 197 0.77 -9.07 -20.12
CA PHE A 197 -0.32 -9.90 -19.62
C PHE A 197 -0.07 -11.40 -19.74
N LYS A 198 1.02 -11.82 -20.39
CA LYS A 198 1.46 -13.23 -20.50
C LYS A 198 0.33 -14.16 -20.96
N ASP A 199 -0.30 -13.78 -22.07
CA ASP A 199 -1.42 -14.47 -22.72
C ASP A 199 -2.75 -14.50 -21.95
N LYS A 200 -2.87 -13.73 -20.85
CA LYS A 200 -4.18 -13.46 -20.24
C LYS A 200 -5.02 -12.55 -21.13
N THR A 201 -6.34 -12.73 -21.06
CA THR A 201 -7.28 -11.85 -21.75
C THR A 201 -7.41 -10.52 -21.04
N PHE A 202 -7.68 -9.48 -21.81
CA PHE A 202 -7.97 -8.15 -21.29
C PHE A 202 -8.96 -7.43 -22.20
N LYS A 203 -9.63 -6.43 -21.63
CA LYS A 203 -10.65 -5.64 -22.33
C LYS A 203 -10.24 -4.19 -22.48
N PHE A 204 -10.80 -3.53 -23.49
CA PHE A 204 -10.65 -2.09 -23.70
C PHE A 204 -11.75 -1.52 -24.57
N HIS A 205 -11.90 -0.20 -24.53
CA HIS A 205 -12.82 0.51 -25.41
C HIS A 205 -12.14 0.85 -26.74
N VAL A 206 -12.81 0.55 -27.84
CA VAL A 206 -12.48 1.01 -29.19
C VAL A 206 -13.57 1.94 -29.68
N THR A 207 -13.17 3.05 -30.28
CA THR A 207 -14.09 3.90 -31.03
C THR A 207 -14.09 3.43 -32.48
N THR A 208 -15.23 2.97 -32.97
CA THR A 208 -15.40 2.54 -34.37
C THR A 208 -15.36 3.74 -35.31
N SER A 209 -15.23 3.50 -36.61
CA SER A 209 -15.30 4.55 -37.65
C SER A 209 -16.62 5.31 -37.65
N GLU A 210 -17.66 4.76 -37.04
CA GLU A 210 -18.99 5.37 -36.89
C GLU A 210 -19.10 6.23 -35.62
N GLY A 211 -18.01 6.34 -34.83
CA GLY A 211 -17.98 7.10 -33.58
C GLY A 211 -18.61 6.39 -32.39
N LYS A 212 -19.03 5.13 -32.55
CA LYS A 212 -19.59 4.32 -31.47
C LYS A 212 -18.45 3.71 -30.65
N ARG A 213 -18.58 3.72 -29.32
CA ARG A 213 -17.66 3.00 -28.43
C ARG A 213 -18.13 1.57 -28.28
N GLU A 214 -17.22 0.63 -28.51
CA GLU A 214 -17.44 -0.81 -28.34
C GLU A 214 -16.33 -1.39 -27.47
N ILE A 215 -16.64 -2.50 -26.78
CA ILE A 215 -15.67 -3.22 -25.97
C ILE A 215 -15.02 -4.27 -26.85
N GLN A 216 -13.70 -4.29 -26.86
CA GLN A 216 -12.93 -5.35 -27.47
C GLN A 216 -12.24 -6.17 -26.38
N GLU A 217 -12.26 -7.49 -26.54
CA GLU A 217 -11.51 -8.43 -25.73
C GLU A 217 -10.43 -9.07 -26.61
N VAL A 218 -9.19 -9.08 -26.11
CA VAL A 218 -8.00 -9.58 -26.82
C VAL A 218 -7.34 -10.70 -26.05
#